data_AF-A0A501WHR6-F1
#
_entry.id   AF-A0A501WHR6-F1
#
_cell.length_a   1.000
_cell.length_b   1.000
_cell.length_c   1.000
_cell.angle_alpha   90.00
_cell.angle_beta   90.00
_cell.angle_gamma   90.00
#
_symmetry.space_group_name_H-M   'P 1'
#
loop_
_entity.id
_entity.type
_entity.pdbx_description
1 polymer ?
#
loop_
_entity_poly.entity_id
_entity_poly.type
_entity_poly.pdbx_seq_one_letter_code
_entity_poly.pdbx_strand_id
1 'polypeptide(L)'
;MNDAKGPAIGDVWRYPFLWSREASRGETEGRKTRPVAMALVTRNSAVDLEVLMVPITSQPPQDNPFAIPVPDTESRTRNELSDIIGL
;
A
#
# COMPACT_ATOMS: atom_id res chain seq x y z
N MET A 1 -10.46 27.71 -1.02
CA MET A 1 -9.89 27.24 0.26
C MET A 1 -9.76 25.74 0.10
N ASN A 2 -8.55 25.17 0.07
CA ASN A 2 -8.36 23.77 -0.35
C ASN A 2 -8.98 22.80 0.66
N ASP A 3 -10.10 22.18 0.28
CA ASP A 3 -10.74 21.04 0.95
C ASP A 3 -9.93 19.74 0.70
N ALA A 4 -8.61 19.77 0.90
CA ALA A 4 -7.78 18.58 0.72
C ALA A 4 -8.13 17.59 1.83
N LYS A 5 -9.01 16.63 1.52
CA LYS A 5 -9.30 15.48 2.37
C LYS A 5 -7.97 14.80 2.72
N GLY A 6 -7.65 14.74 4.02
CA GLY A 6 -6.50 13.99 4.50
C GLY A 6 -6.65 12.49 4.17
N PRO A 7 -5.55 11.72 4.26
CA PRO A 7 -5.59 10.29 3.98
C PRO A 7 -6.65 9.60 4.84
N ALA A 8 -7.37 8.68 4.22
CA ALA A 8 -8.39 7.87 4.86
C ALA A 8 -8.02 6.39 4.80
N ILE A 9 -8.52 5.61 5.75
CA ILE A 9 -8.45 4.15 5.69
C ILE A 9 -9.13 3.69 4.39
N GLY A 10 -8.46 2.80 3.67
CA GLY A 10 -8.89 2.31 2.36
C GLY A 10 -8.40 3.12 1.16
N ASP A 11 -7.78 4.29 1.36
CA ASP A 11 -7.13 5.00 0.26
C ASP A 11 -5.99 4.15 -0.32
N VAL A 12 -5.86 4.16 -1.66
CA VAL A 12 -4.79 3.45 -2.38
C VAL A 12 -3.85 4.46 -3.03
N TRP A 13 -2.59 4.44 -2.63
CA TRP A 13 -1.56 5.37 -3.09
C TRP A 13 -0.47 4.64 -3.87
N ARG A 14 0.27 5.41 -4.68
CA ARG A 14 1.51 4.95 -5.31
C ARG A 14 2.70 5.34 -4.44
N TYR A 15 3.44 4.35 -3.94
CA TYR A 15 4.57 4.57 -3.03
C TYR A 15 5.78 3.68 -3.41
N PRO A 16 7.02 4.18 -3.36
CA PRO A 16 8.24 3.37 -3.53
C PRO A 16 8.46 2.47 -2.31
N PHE A 17 7.62 1.44 -2.18
CA PHE A 17 7.63 0.53 -1.03
C PHE A 17 8.93 -0.28 -0.97
N LEU A 18 9.67 -0.11 0.13
CA LEU A 18 10.91 -0.83 0.40
C LEU A 18 10.60 -2.20 1.02
N TRP A 19 10.93 -3.28 0.32
CA TRP A 19 10.73 -4.63 0.84
C TRP A 19 11.76 -4.98 1.91
N SER A 20 11.38 -5.82 2.88
CA SER A 20 12.31 -6.30 3.94
C SER A 20 13.60 -6.90 3.36
N ARG A 21 13.51 -7.65 2.24
CA ARG A 21 14.67 -8.21 1.53
C ARG A 21 15.56 -7.17 0.83
N GLU A 22 15.00 -6.01 0.48
CA GLU A 22 15.73 -4.88 -0.13
C GLU A 22 16.45 -4.12 0.98
N ALA A 23 15.74 -3.84 2.08
CA ALA A 23 16.33 -3.27 3.29
C ALA A 23 17.48 -4.15 3.84
N SER A 24 17.31 -5.47 3.85
CA SER A 24 18.37 -6.41 4.29
C SER A 24 19.59 -6.41 3.37
N ARG A 25 19.50 -5.84 2.16
CA ARG A 25 20.61 -5.65 1.21
C ARG A 25 21.22 -4.24 1.30
N GLY A 26 20.78 -3.43 2.26
CA GLY A 26 21.27 -2.06 2.48
C GLY A 26 20.56 -0.99 1.66
N GLU A 27 19.43 -1.31 1.03
CA GLU A 27 18.63 -0.30 0.32
C GLU A 27 17.86 0.57 1.32
N THR A 28 17.72 1.86 0.99
CA THR A 28 17.04 2.86 1.83
C THR A 28 15.68 3.27 1.28
N GLU A 29 15.37 2.89 0.04
CA GLU A 29 14.11 3.23 -0.65
C GLU A 29 13.70 2.12 -1.63
N GLY A 30 12.39 1.96 -1.84
CA GLY A 30 11.89 0.94 -2.76
C GLY A 30 12.14 1.31 -4.22
N ARG A 31 12.82 0.45 -4.98
CA ARG A 31 13.22 0.75 -6.38
C ARG A 31 12.06 0.92 -7.36
N LYS A 32 10.89 0.36 -7.05
CA LYS A 32 9.73 0.38 -7.95
C LYS A 32 8.51 0.78 -7.16
N THR A 33 7.79 1.77 -7.67
CA THR A 33 6.50 2.22 -7.15
C THR A 33 5.50 1.06 -7.13
N ARG A 34 4.77 0.92 -6.03
CA ARG A 34 3.67 -0.04 -5.86
C ARG A 34 2.40 0.67 -5.44
N PRO A 35 1.24 0.10 -5.74
CA PRO A 35 0.08 0.35 -4.91
C PRO A 35 0.34 0.01 -3.47
N VAL A 36 -0.09 0.88 -2.59
CA VAL A 36 -0.18 0.63 -1.15
C VAL A 36 -1.56 1.06 -0.68
N ALA A 37 -2.22 0.23 0.12
CA ALA A 37 -3.47 0.62 0.79
C ALA A 37 -3.18 1.17 2.19
N MET A 38 -3.93 2.19 2.59
CA MET A 38 -3.92 2.72 3.95
C MET A 38 -4.73 1.81 4.87
N ALA A 39 -4.04 0.98 5.66
CA ALA A 39 -4.67 0.04 6.60
C ALA A 39 -4.98 0.69 7.96
N LEU A 40 -4.18 1.68 8.35
CA LEU A 40 -4.37 2.47 9.57
C LEU A 40 -4.02 3.92 9.29
N VAL A 41 -4.84 4.84 9.79
CA VAL A 41 -4.55 6.26 9.83
C VAL A 41 -4.84 6.74 11.24
N THR A 42 -3.81 7.19 11.95
CA THR A 42 -3.94 7.72 13.32
C THR A 42 -3.16 9.02 13.47
N ARG A 43 -3.41 9.74 14.55
CA ARG A 43 -2.63 10.91 14.96
C ARG A 43 -1.99 10.61 16.29
N ASN A 44 -0.69 10.84 16.41
CA ASN A 44 0.00 10.67 17.68
C ASN A 44 -0.19 11.90 18.60
N SER A 45 0.38 11.85 19.80
CA SER A 45 0.28 12.93 20.80
C SER A 45 0.92 14.25 20.35
N ALA A 46 1.81 14.22 19.35
CA ALA A 46 2.42 15.40 18.74
C ALA A 46 1.62 15.93 17.53
N VAL A 47 0.44 15.36 17.25
CA VAL A 47 -0.44 15.68 16.10
C VAL A 47 0.13 15.20 14.76
N ASP A 48 1.25 14.47 14.77
CA ASP A 48 1.79 13.86 13.55
C ASP A 48 0.87 12.73 13.09
N LEU A 49 0.68 12.67 11.77
CA LEU A 49 -0.10 11.64 11.14
C LEU A 49 0.76 10.37 11.01
N GLU A 50 0.31 9.29 11.63
CA GLU A 50 0.91 7.97 11.49
C GLU A 50 0.02 7.10 10.62
N VAL A 51 0.60 6.53 9.56
CA VAL A 51 -0.11 5.67 8.62
C VAL A 51 0.57 4.31 8.52
N LEU A 52 -0.24 3.25 8.52
CA LEU A 52 0.22 1.92 8.14
C LEU A 52 -0.17 1.67 6.69
N MET A 53 0.85 1.54 5.83
CA MET A 53 0.68 1.22 4.42
C MET A 53 0.96 -0.26 4.18
N VAL A 54 0.05 -0.95 3.50
CA VAL A 54 0.22 -2.35 3.09
C VAL A 54 0.37 -2.44 1.57
N PRO A 55 1.45 -3.04 1.06
CA PRO A 55 1.67 -3.15 -0.38
C PRO A 55 0.69 -4.13 -1.01
N ILE A 56 0.14 -3.75 -2.16
CA ILE A 56 -0.65 -4.65 -3.00
C ILE A 56 0.28 -5.25 -4.05
N THR A 57 0.19 -6.56 -4.23
CA THR A 57 0.99 -7.33 -5.19
C THR A 57 0.12 -8.34 -5.91
N SER A 58 0.42 -8.59 -7.19
CA SER A 58 -0.19 -9.68 -7.96
C SER A 58 0.45 -11.05 -7.69
N GLN A 59 1.58 -11.08 -6.99
CA GLN A 59 2.22 -12.34 -6.60
C GLN A 59 1.42 -12.99 -5.46
N PRO A 60 1.11 -14.29 -5.56
CA PRO A 60 0.43 -15.00 -4.49
C PRO A 60 1.29 -14.97 -3.22
N PRO A 61 0.66 -14.94 -2.03
CA PRO A 61 1.39 -14.95 -0.78
C PRO A 61 2.10 -16.28 -0.61
N GLN A 62 3.41 -16.28 -0.87
CA GLN A 62 4.28 -17.44 -0.66
C GLN A 62 4.49 -17.61 0.85
N ASP A 63 3.71 -18.49 1.47
CA ASP A 63 3.74 -18.87 2.90
C ASP A 63 3.75 -17.69 3.90
N ASN A 64 3.36 -16.48 3.46
CA ASN A 64 3.35 -15.30 4.31
C ASN A 64 2.03 -15.26 5.12
N PRO A 65 2.07 -15.48 6.44
CA PRO A 65 0.86 -15.50 7.27
C PRO A 65 0.24 -14.10 7.46
N PHE A 66 0.95 -13.05 7.05
CA PHE A 66 0.49 -11.66 7.15
C PHE A 66 -0.10 -11.13 5.83
N ALA A 67 -0.35 -12.00 4.86
CA ALA A 67 -0.96 -11.62 3.60
C ALA A 67 -2.43 -12.07 3.55
N ILE A 68 -3.26 -11.21 2.97
CA ILE A 68 -4.69 -11.46 2.78
C ILE A 68 -4.97 -11.45 1.27
N PRO A 69 -5.60 -12.49 0.70
CA PRO A 69 -5.98 -12.49 -0.70
C PRO A 69 -7.05 -11.42 -0.94
N VAL A 70 -6.88 -10.63 -1.99
CA VAL A 70 -7.91 -9.69 -2.44
C VAL A 70 -9.00 -10.48 -3.16
N PRO A 71 -10.28 -10.42 -2.75
CA PRO A 71 -11.35 -11.18 -3.39
C PRO A 71 -11.54 -10.79 -4.87
N ASP A 72 -11.90 -11.76 -5.70
CA ASP A 72 -12.12 -11.54 -7.14
C ASP A 72 -13.22 -10.51 -7.46
N THR A 73 -14.18 -10.33 -6.55
CA THR A 73 -15.25 -9.33 -6.69
C THR A 73 -14.71 -7.90 -6.65
N GLU A 74 -13.69 -7.65 -5.81
CA GLU A 74 -13.00 -6.37 -5.73
C GLU A 74 -11.98 -6.22 -6.86
N SER A 75 -11.44 -7.35 -7.36
CA SER A 75 -10.63 -7.39 -8.58
C SER A 75 -11.43 -7.13 -9.87
N ARG A 76 -12.77 -7.27 -9.84
CA ARG A 76 -13.67 -7.06 -11.00
C ARG A 76 -13.96 -5.60 -11.31
N THR A 77 -13.63 -4.66 -10.41
CA THR A 77 -13.43 -3.22 -10.74
C THR A 77 -12.10 -3.06 -11.48
N ARG A 78 -11.95 -3.86 -12.55
CA ARG A 78 -10.69 -4.30 -13.14
C ARG A 78 -9.87 -3.19 -13.76
N ASN A 79 -10.47 -2.08 -14.18
CA ASN A 79 -9.76 -0.99 -14.86
C ASN A 79 -8.86 -0.20 -13.90
N GLU A 80 -9.29 0.03 -12.66
CA GLU A 80 -8.55 0.89 -11.73
C GLU A 80 -7.44 0.12 -11.01
N LEU A 81 -7.71 -1.14 -10.61
CA LEU A 81 -6.70 -1.98 -9.97
C LEU A 81 -5.63 -2.48 -10.95
N SER A 82 -5.96 -2.77 -12.22
CA SER A 82 -4.94 -3.14 -13.23
C SER A 82 -3.97 -1.99 -13.47
N ASP A 83 -4.49 -0.77 -13.62
CA ASP A 83 -3.68 0.45 -13.80
C ASP A 83 -2.78 0.71 -12.59
N ILE A 84 -3.32 0.48 -11.39
CA ILE A 84 -2.63 0.67 -10.11
C ILE A 84 -1.53 -0.38 -9.89
N ILE A 85 -1.77 -1.65 -10.20
CA ILE A 85 -0.84 -2.78 -9.99
C ILE A 85 0.13 -2.95 -11.18
N GLY A 86 -0.15 -2.33 -12.33
CA GLY A 86 0.69 -2.36 -13.53
C GLY A 86 0.58 -3.66 -14.32
N LEU A 87 -0.65 -4.18 -14.47
CA LEU A 87 -1.00 -5.32 -15.33
C LEU A 87 -1.71 -4.84 -16.60
#